data_AF-A0A916S485-F1
#
_entry.id   AF-A0A916S485-F1
#
_cell.length_a   1.000
_cell.length_b   1.000
_cell.length_c   1.000
_cell.angle_alpha   90.00
_cell.angle_beta   90.00
_cell.angle_gamma   90.00
#
_symmetry.space_group_name_H-M   'P 1'
#
loop_
_entity.id
_entity.type
_entity.pdbx_description
1 polymer ?
#
loop_
_entity_poly.entity_id
_entity_poly.type
_entity_poly.pdbx_seq_one_letter_code
_entity_poly.pdbx_strand_id
1 'polypeptide(L)'
;MLLSEGQMSDHKGARLMLNVLPAAKTLIADRGYDSKSFREALQAKGIEPCIPSSRSRKVPYSYDKALYKKRHKVENLFAKLKDWRRIATRYDRCAHTFFSAICIAAAVIFWL
;
A
#
# COMPACT_ATOMS: atom_id res chain seq x y z
N MET A 1 13.72 -0.23 -6.05
CA MET A 1 13.32 0.03 -4.64
C MET A 1 12.87 1.48 -4.54
N LEU A 2 11.62 1.76 -4.13
CA LEU A 2 11.15 3.13 -3.89
C LEU A 2 11.03 3.37 -2.39
N LEU A 3 11.77 4.35 -1.87
CA LEU A 3 11.54 4.91 -0.55
C LEU A 3 11.05 6.34 -0.74
N SER A 4 9.90 6.64 -0.17
CA SER A 4 9.39 8.01 -0.13
C SER A 4 9.92 8.72 1.12
N GLU A 5 10.07 10.04 1.00
CA GLU A 5 10.32 10.89 2.16
C GLU A 5 9.20 10.76 3.20
N GLY A 6 9.50 10.97 4.48
CA GLY A 6 8.53 10.82 5.55
C GLY A 6 7.31 11.75 5.45
N GLN A 7 7.44 12.87 4.73
CA GLN A 7 6.38 13.87 4.53
C GLN A 7 5.63 13.67 3.20
N MET A 8 6.05 12.72 2.36
CA MET A 8 5.42 12.50 1.07
C MET A 8 4.04 11.87 1.26
N SER A 9 3.01 12.49 0.69
CA SER A 9 1.68 11.90 0.68
C SER A 9 1.67 10.57 -0.08
N ASP A 10 1.02 9.57 0.53
CA ASP A 10 0.81 8.25 -0.05
C ASP A 10 0.20 8.29 -1.45
N HIS A 11 -0.65 9.28 -1.76
CA HIS A 11 -1.20 9.49 -3.10
C HIS A 11 -0.11 9.66 -4.17
N LYS A 12 0.95 10.41 -3.85
CA LYS A 12 2.08 10.60 -4.77
C LYS A 12 2.86 9.29 -4.91
N GLY A 13 3.05 8.55 -3.81
CA GLY A 13 3.72 7.25 -3.81
C GLY A 13 3.00 6.23 -4.69
N ALA A 14 1.67 6.09 -4.54
CA ALA A 14 0.86 5.19 -5.35
C ALA A 14 0.94 5.52 -6.85
N ARG A 15 0.98 6.81 -7.21
CA ARG A 15 1.13 7.24 -8.59
C ARG A 15 2.47 6.85 -9.19
N LEU A 16 3.57 6.92 -8.42
CA LEU A 16 4.89 6.46 -8.87
C LEU A 16 4.92 4.94 -9.08
N MET A 17 4.09 4.19 -8.35
CA MET A 17 4.03 2.74 -8.42
C MET A 17 3.18 2.20 -9.57
N LEU A 18 2.33 3.01 -10.21
CA LEU A 18 1.41 2.57 -11.27
C LEU A 18 2.10 1.77 -12.39
N ASN A 19 3.29 2.18 -12.80
CA ASN A 19 4.02 1.54 -13.90
C ASN A 19 4.66 0.21 -13.50
N VAL A 20 4.92 0.01 -12.22
CA VAL A 20 5.55 -1.21 -11.68
C VAL A 20 4.54 -2.15 -11.03
N LEU A 21 3.24 -1.81 -11.01
CA LEU A 21 2.20 -2.70 -10.54
C LEU A 21 2.18 -3.96 -11.42
N PRO A 22 2.14 -5.16 -10.81
CA PRO A 22 1.99 -6.40 -11.55
C PRO A 22 0.62 -6.46 -12.24
N ALA A 23 0.52 -7.29 -13.28
CA ALA A 23 -0.78 -7.62 -13.87
C ALA A 23 -1.67 -8.26 -12.80
N ALA A 24 -2.83 -7.67 -12.54
CA ALA A 24 -3.79 -8.13 -11.55
C ALA A 24 -5.20 -7.80 -12.01
N LYS A 25 -6.17 -8.66 -11.67
CA LYS A 25 -7.59 -8.39 -11.98
C LYS A 25 -8.15 -7.23 -11.15
N THR A 26 -7.74 -7.13 -9.88
CA THR A 26 -8.31 -6.17 -8.94
C THR A 26 -7.24 -5.65 -7.99
N LEU A 27 -7.30 -4.36 -7.67
CA LEU A 27 -6.44 -3.72 -6.67
C LEU A 27 -7.26 -3.27 -5.47
N ILE A 28 -6.86 -3.70 -4.28
CA ILE A 28 -7.46 -3.28 -3.01
C ILE A 28 -6.57 -2.16 -2.44
N ALA A 29 -7.15 -1.00 -2.16
CA ALA A 29 -6.44 0.08 -1.50
C ALA A 29 -7.33 0.85 -0.53
N ASP A 30 -6.69 1.53 0.41
CA ASP A 30 -7.35 2.35 1.40
C ASP A 30 -8.15 3.50 0.79
N ARG A 31 -9.15 3.97 1.54
CA ARG A 31 -9.92 5.17 1.20
C ARG A 31 -9.02 6.38 0.89
N GLY A 32 -7.86 6.48 1.54
CA GLY A 32 -6.86 7.51 1.31
C GLY A 32 -6.24 7.49 -0.09
N TYR A 33 -6.52 6.50 -0.93
CA TYR A 33 -6.09 6.43 -2.33
C TYR A 33 -7.21 6.75 -3.32
N ASP A 34 -8.38 7.19 -2.85
CA ASP A 34 -9.52 7.53 -3.70
C ASP A 34 -9.28 8.82 -4.50
N SER A 35 -8.59 8.71 -5.64
CA SER A 35 -8.46 9.78 -6.62
C SER A 35 -9.00 9.34 -7.98
N LYS A 36 -9.63 10.27 -8.70
CA LYS A 36 -10.21 10.00 -10.03
C LYS A 36 -9.11 9.54 -11.01
N SER A 37 -8.00 10.26 -11.05
CA SER A 37 -6.85 9.94 -11.91
C SER A 37 -6.21 8.58 -11.59
N PHE A 38 -6.17 8.16 -10.31
CA PHE A 38 -5.63 6.86 -9.95
C PHE A 38 -6.58 5.73 -10.39
N ARG A 39 -7.89 5.88 -10.20
CA ARG A 39 -8.88 4.90 -10.70
C ARG A 39 -8.84 4.77 -12.22
N GLU A 40 -8.79 5.90 -12.93
CA GLU A 40 -8.68 5.90 -14.40
C GLU A 40 -7.40 5.22 -14.88
N ALA A 41 -6.26 5.48 -14.23
CA ALA A 41 -4.99 4.83 -14.56
C ALA A 41 -5.01 3.31 -14.30
N LEU A 42 -5.71 2.86 -13.25
CA LEU A 42 -5.90 1.43 -12.97
C LEU A 42 -6.81 0.78 -14.03
N GLN A 43 -7.91 1.43 -14.38
CA GLN A 43 -8.82 0.96 -15.44
C GLN A 43 -8.14 0.89 -16.80
N ALA A 44 -7.31 1.88 -17.14
CA ALA A 44 -6.51 1.87 -18.37
C ALA A 44 -5.51 0.69 -18.43
N LYS A 45 -5.11 0.15 -17.28
CA LYS A 45 -4.30 -1.07 -17.15
C LYS A 45 -5.13 -2.36 -17.06
N GLY A 46 -6.45 -2.28 -17.14
CA GLY A 46 -7.35 -3.43 -16.97
C GLY A 46 -7.47 -3.91 -15.52
N ILE A 47 -7.07 -3.08 -14.55
CA ILE A 47 -7.13 -3.41 -13.12
C ILE A 47 -8.37 -2.76 -12.51
N GLU A 48 -9.24 -3.58 -11.92
CA GLU A 48 -10.44 -3.09 -11.25
C GLU A 48 -10.11 -2.45 -9.88
N PRO A 49 -10.47 -1.19 -9.61
CA PRO A 49 -10.17 -0.55 -8.33
C PRO A 49 -11.21 -0.89 -7.25
N CYS A 50 -10.83 -1.74 -6.28
CA CYS A 50 -11.60 -1.99 -5.07
C CYS A 50 -11.19 -1.01 -3.96
N ILE A 51 -11.57 0.27 -4.13
CA ILE A 51 -11.20 1.38 -3.24
C ILE A 51 -12.48 2.02 -2.68
N PRO A 52 -12.66 2.16 -1.36
CA PRO A 52 -13.79 2.88 -0.79
C PRO A 52 -13.73 4.36 -1.17
N SER A 53 -14.90 4.96 -1.38
CA SER A 53 -14.98 6.40 -1.68
C SER A 53 -14.58 7.25 -0.47
N SER A 54 -13.93 8.39 -0.73
CA SER A 54 -13.62 9.39 0.28
C SER A 54 -14.91 10.04 0.83
N ARG A 55 -14.85 10.55 2.07
CA ARG A 55 -16.02 11.18 2.71
C ARG A 55 -16.51 12.45 1.99
N SER A 56 -15.62 13.13 1.25
CA SER A 56 -15.93 14.37 0.54
C SER A 56 -16.53 14.16 -0.85
N ARG A 57 -16.60 12.92 -1.34
CA ARG A 57 -17.09 12.62 -2.68
C ARG A 57 -18.63 12.64 -2.70
N LYS A 58 -19.20 13.46 -3.59
CA LYS A 58 -20.66 13.64 -3.75
C LYS A 58 -21.38 12.36 -4.19
N VAL A 59 -20.78 11.60 -5.10
CA VAL A 59 -21.32 10.32 -5.59
C VAL A 59 -20.30 9.22 -5.29
N PRO A 60 -20.62 8.29 -4.37
CA PRO A 60 -19.72 7.20 -4.04
C PRO A 60 -19.69 6.15 -5.14
N TYR A 61 -18.51 5.61 -5.43
CA TYR A 61 -18.35 4.42 -6.25
C TYR A 61 -18.75 3.16 -5.47
N SER A 62 -19.38 2.22 -6.17
CA SER A 62 -19.53 0.86 -5.68
C SER A 62 -18.16 0.20 -5.57
N TYR A 63 -18.01 -0.66 -4.56
CA TYR A 63 -16.84 -1.50 -4.37
C TYR A 63 -17.27 -2.78 -3.64
N ASP A 64 -16.55 -3.87 -3.89
CA ASP A 64 -16.81 -5.13 -3.20
C ASP A 64 -16.31 -5.07 -1.75
N LYS A 65 -17.24 -5.02 -0.81
CA LYS A 65 -16.94 -4.99 0.64
C LYS A 65 -16.31 -6.30 1.12
N ALA A 66 -16.69 -7.44 0.56
CA ALA A 66 -16.13 -8.74 0.95
C ALA A 66 -14.68 -8.85 0.49
N LEU A 67 -14.39 -8.37 -0.72
CA LEU A 67 -13.01 -8.29 -1.20
C LEU A 67 -12.20 -7.27 -0.39
N TYR A 68 -12.75 -6.09 -0.12
CA TYR A 68 -12.09 -5.04 0.67
C TYR A 68 -11.66 -5.52 2.07
N LYS A 69 -12.46 -6.41 2.71
CA LYS A 69 -12.07 -7.00 4.00
C LYS A 69 -10.69 -7.64 3.95
N LYS A 70 -10.29 -8.26 2.83
CA LYS A 70 -8.97 -8.94 2.68
C LYS A 70 -7.77 -8.01 2.89
N ARG A 71 -7.95 -6.68 2.88
CA ARG A 71 -6.93 -5.69 3.28
C ARG A 71 -6.33 -5.97 4.66
N HIS A 72 -7.09 -6.60 5.56
CA HIS A 72 -6.61 -7.00 6.89
C HIS A 72 -5.32 -7.84 6.84
N LYS A 73 -5.09 -8.61 5.76
CA LYS A 73 -3.87 -9.41 5.59
C LYS A 73 -2.62 -8.53 5.48
N VAL A 74 -2.72 -7.44 4.72
CA VAL A 74 -1.64 -6.47 4.54
C VAL A 74 -1.44 -5.65 5.81
N GLU A 75 -2.53 -5.27 6.49
CA GLU A 75 -2.43 -4.60 7.80
C GLU A 75 -1.73 -5.47 8.85
N ASN A 76 -2.08 -6.76 8.94
CA ASN A 76 -1.45 -7.71 9.85
C ASN A 76 0.04 -7.89 9.53
N LEU A 77 0.40 -7.94 8.24
CA LEU A 77 1.80 -7.97 7.78
C LEU A 77 2.57 -6.75 8.32
N PHE A 78 2.05 -5.54 8.13
CA PHE A 78 2.71 -4.33 8.61
C PHE A 78 2.71 -4.21 10.13
N ALA A 79 1.68 -4.69 10.83
CA ALA A 79 1.63 -4.74 12.28
C ALA A 79 2.78 -5.60 12.82
N LYS A 80 2.93 -6.82 12.31
CA LYS A 80 4.02 -7.72 12.71
C LYS A 80 5.41 -7.14 12.41
N LEU A 81 5.58 -6.49 11.25
CA LEU A 81 6.84 -5.82 10.91
C LEU A 81 7.16 -4.65 11.87
N LYS A 82 6.13 -3.99 12.42
CA LYS A 82 6.29 -2.91 13.39
C LYS A 82 6.50 -3.38 14.83
N ASP A 83 6.31 -4.66 15.15
CA ASP A 83 6.73 -5.20 16.45
C ASP A 83 8.24 -5.06 16.65
N TRP A 84 8.99 -5.03 15.54
CA TRP A 84 10.42 -4.75 15.55
C TRP A 84 10.66 -3.26 15.71
N ARG A 85 11.03 -2.85 16.93
CA ARG A 85 11.25 -1.44 17.29
C ARG A 85 12.10 -0.68 16.27
N ARG A 86 13.17 -1.29 15.75
CA ARG A 86 14.06 -0.69 14.73
C ARG A 86 13.32 -0.29 13.45
N ILE A 87 12.37 -1.11 13.00
CA ILE A 87 11.56 -0.87 11.81
C ILE A 87 10.50 0.18 12.10
N ALA A 88 9.81 0.06 13.25
CA ALA A 88 8.74 0.98 13.64
C ALA A 88 9.21 2.43 13.76
N THR A 89 10.36 2.66 14.40
CA THR A 89 10.92 4.00 14.61
C THR A 89 11.75 4.50 13.44
N ARG A 90 12.08 3.64 12.47
CA ARG A 90 12.99 3.93 11.35
C ARG A 90 14.33 4.50 11.84
N TYR A 91 14.99 3.83 12.78
CA TYR A 91 16.27 4.30 13.35
C TYR A 91 17.40 4.42 12.31
N ASP A 92 17.33 3.63 11.24
CA ASP A 92 18.38 3.57 10.23
C ASP A 92 18.41 4.83 9.37
N ARG A 93 19.56 5.53 9.37
CA ARG A 93 19.81 6.70 8.50
C ARG A 93 20.04 6.33 7.03
N CYS A 94 20.48 5.10 6.76
CA CYS A 94 20.75 4.60 5.41
C CYS A 94 19.59 3.73 4.92
N ALA A 95 19.10 4.04 3.72
CA ALA A 95 18.05 3.30 3.02
C ALA A 95 18.34 1.80 2.90
N HIS A 96 19.57 1.44 2.55
CA HIS A 96 19.97 0.04 2.36
C HIS A 96 19.94 -0.75 3.66
N THR A 97 20.38 -0.12 4.76
CA THR A 97 20.36 -0.73 6.10
C THR A 97 18.92 -0.93 6.58
N PHE A 98 18.07 0.08 6.39
CA PHE A 98 16.64 -0.02 6.71
C PHE A 98 15.95 -1.16 5.94
N PHE A 99 16.23 -1.27 4.64
CA PHE A 99 15.68 -2.35 3.82
C PHE A 99 16.15 -3.73 4.28
N SER A 100 17.45 -3.86 4.55
CA SER A 100 18.02 -5.11 5.06
C SER A 100 17.36 -5.53 6.38
N ALA A 101 17.09 -4.57 7.28
CA ALA A 101 16.36 -4.83 8.52
C ALA A 101 14.91 -5.31 8.25
N ILE A 102 14.20 -4.72 7.28
CA ILE A 102 12.87 -5.19 6.86
C ILE A 102 12.94 -6.61 6.31
N CYS A 103 13.90 -6.92 5.45
CA CYS A 103 14.07 -8.26 4.88
C CYS A 103 14.34 -9.31 5.96
N ILE A 104 15.21 -8.99 6.93
CA ILE A 104 15.50 -9.88 8.07
C ILE A 104 14.22 -10.12 8.89
N ALA A 105 13.50 -9.06 9.27
CA ALA A 105 12.27 -9.22 10.03
C ALA A 105 11.21 -10.03 9.27
N ALA A 106 11.06 -9.79 7.96
CA ALA A 106 10.14 -10.56 7.13
C ALA A 106 10.51 -12.06 7.08
N ALA A 107 11.80 -12.39 6.91
CA ALA A 107 12.26 -13.77 6.93
C ALA A 107 11.98 -14.43 8.29
N VAL A 108 12.28 -13.75 9.40
CA VAL A 108 12.05 -14.30 10.74
C VAL A 108 10.56 -14.47 11.06
N ILE A 109 9.68 -13.57 10.60
CA ILE A 109 8.24 -13.61 10.94
C ILE A 109 7.45 -14.60 10.07
N PHE A 110 7.83 -14.78 8.81
CA PHE A 110 7.02 -15.53 7.83
C PHE A 110 7.64 -16.83 7.35
N TRP A 111 8.91 -17.11 7.70
CA TRP A 111 9.61 -18.32 7.26
C TRP A 111 10.14 -19.19 8.41
N LEU A 112 10.55 -18.58 9.53
CA LEU A 112 10.94 -19.27 10.76
C LEU A 112 9.72 -19.40 11.69
#